data_AF-A0A2N0NQZ0-F1
#
_entry.id   AF-A0A2N0NQZ0-F1
#
_cell.length_a   1.000
_cell.length_b   1.000
_cell.length_c   1.000
_cell.angle_alpha   90.00
_cell.angle_beta   90.00
_cell.angle_gamma   90.00
#
_symmetry.space_group_name_H-M   'P 1'
#
loop_
_entity.id
_entity.type
_entity.pdbx_description
1 polymer ?
#
loop_
_entity_poly.entity_id
_entity_poly.type
_entity_poly.pdbx_seq_one_letter_code
_entity_poly.pdbx_strand_id
1 'polypeptide(L)' 'MAWNKVLKLARLCVIIKDVPKLDRDYITREFQSKVDQLFSEEVEDNFITRMCGNGLDIISWPVLGDIAWFKNNHG' A
#
# COMPACT_ATOMS: atom_id res chain seq x y z
N MET A 1 -11.82 -22.96 -14.25
CA MET A 1 -12.61 -21.71 -14.37
C MET A 1 -12.83 -20.93 -13.07
N ALA A 2 -12.58 -21.49 -11.86
CA ALA A 2 -12.76 -20.76 -10.59
C ALA A 2 -11.61 -19.79 -10.22
N TRP A 3 -10.37 -20.08 -10.64
CA TRP A 3 -9.17 -19.30 -10.29
C TRP A 3 -9.18 -17.84 -10.80
N ASN A 4 -9.65 -17.61 -12.03
CA ASN A 4 -9.75 -16.25 -12.57
C ASN A 4 -10.80 -15.37 -11.87
N LYS A 5 -11.73 -15.97 -11.10
CA LYS A 5 -12.71 -15.22 -10.30
C LYS A 5 -12.13 -14.72 -8.97
N VAL A 6 -11.24 -15.50 -8.36
CA VAL A 6 -10.60 -15.16 -7.07
C VAL A 6 -9.58 -14.03 -7.23
N LEU A 7 -8.80 -14.04 -8.31
CA LEU A 7 -7.80 -12.99 -8.59
C LEU A 7 -8.45 -11.61 -8.83
N LYS A 8 -9.66 -11.57 -9.39
CA LYS A 8 -10.45 -10.33 -9.56
C LYS A 8 -10.93 -9.71 -8.25
N LEU A 9 -10.80 -10.40 -7.12
CA LEU A 9 -11.23 -9.90 -5.80
C LEU A 9 -10.05 -9.56 -4.87
N ALA A 10 -8.82 -9.89 -5.27
CA ALA A 10 -7.65 -9.64 -4.45
C ALA A 10 -7.29 -8.14 -4.44
N ARG A 11 -6.84 -7.65 -3.29
CA ARG A 11 -6.23 -6.33 -3.10
C ARG A 11 -4.79 -6.55 -2.65
N LEU A 12 -3.87 -5.75 -3.17
CA LEU A 12 -2.50 -5.72 -2.65
C LEU A 12 -2.45 -4.71 -1.51
N CYS A 13 -1.94 -5.14 -0.35
CA CYS A 13 -1.73 -4.28 0.79
C CYS A 13 -0.23 -4.21 1.11
N VAL A 14 0.31 -3.00 1.14
CA VAL A 14 1.72 -2.73 1.48
C VAL A 14 1.76 -2.01 2.82
N ILE A 15 2.47 -2.60 3.79
CA ILE A 15 2.66 -1.99 5.11
C ILE A 15 4.09 -1.46 5.19
N ILE A 16 4.23 -0.14 5.34
CA ILE A 16 5.51 0.53 5.55
C ILE A 16 5.65 0.80 7.04
N LYS A 17 6.61 0.14 7.70
CA LYS A 17 6.84 0.32 9.14
C LYS A 17 7.64 1.57 9.43
N ASP A 18 7.48 2.07 10.66
CA ASP A 18 8.28 3.15 11.24
C ASP A 18 8.25 4.43 10.43
N VAL A 19 7.06 4.80 9.95
CA VAL A 19 6.84 6.07 9.23
C VAL A 19 6.55 7.18 10.24
N PRO A 20 7.42 8.22 10.35
CA PRO A 20 7.13 9.38 11.17
C PRO A 20 5.86 10.08 10.70
N LYS A 21 5.11 10.67 11.63
CA LYS A 21 3.85 11.35 11.30
C LYS A 21 4.02 12.45 10.25
N LEU A 22 5.14 13.17 10.30
CA LEU A 22 5.45 14.26 9.36
C LEU A 22 5.66 13.76 7.93
N ASP A 23 6.19 12.55 7.77
CA ASP A 23 6.55 11.99 6.47
C ASP A 23 5.46 11.08 5.88
N ARG A 24 4.39 10.83 6.66
CA ARG A 24 3.32 9.89 6.30
C ARG A 24 2.75 10.12 4.90
N ASP A 25 2.32 11.34 4.63
CA ASP A 25 1.62 11.67 3.38
C ASP A 25 2.60 11.66 2.20
N TYR A 26 3.82 12.14 2.44
CA TYR A 26 4.89 12.14 1.44
C TYR A 26 5.26 10.72 1.04
N ILE A 27 5.57 9.85 2.02
CA ILE A 27 5.96 8.45 1.79
C ILE A 27 4.83 7.68 1.11
N THR A 28 3.58 7.83 1.59
CA THR A 28 2.43 7.15 0.98
C THR A 28 2.27 7.54 -0.49
N ARG A 29 2.38 8.84 -0.81
CA ARG A 29 2.25 9.35 -2.18
C ARG A 29 3.40 8.92 -3.08
N GLU A 30 4.64 9.00 -2.60
CA GLU A 30 5.82 8.58 -3.35
C GLU A 30 5.73 7.08 -3.70
N PHE A 31 5.34 6.26 -2.71
CA PHE A 31 5.24 4.83 -2.90
C PHE A 31 4.11 4.46 -3.87
N GLN A 32 2.95 5.12 -3.76
CA GLN A 32 1.86 4.98 -4.73
C GLN A 32 2.34 5.30 -6.14
N SER A 33 3.01 6.44 -6.34
CA SER A 33 3.51 6.85 -7.65
C SER A 33 4.49 5.86 -8.26
N LYS A 34 5.38 5.26 -7.46
CA LYS A 34 6.33 4.24 -7.96
C LYS A 34 5.63 2.94 -8.33
N VAL A 35 4.62 2.54 -7.57
CA VAL A 35 3.84 1.34 -7.87
C VAL A 35 2.98 1.55 -9.12
N ASP A 36 2.36 2.72 -9.27
CA ASP A 36 1.61 3.09 -10.48
C ASP A 36 2.51 3.10 -11.72
N GLN A 37 3.74 3.63 -11.60
CA GLN A 37 4.73 3.59 -12.67
C GLN A 37 5.10 2.14 -13.03
N LEU A 38 5.38 1.29 -12.03
CA LEU A 38 5.67 -0.12 -12.25
C LEU A 38 4.52 -0.83 -12.99
N PHE A 39 3.27 -0.57 -12.60
CA PHE A 39 2.10 -1.12 -13.29
C PHE A 39 1.92 -0.59 -14.71
N SER A 40 2.33 0.65 -14.98
CA SER A 40 2.27 1.24 -16.32
C SER A 40 3.38 0.75 -17.25
N GLU A 41 4.54 0.35 -16.71
CA GLU A 41 5.69 -0.13 -17.47
C GLU A 41 5.62 -1.64 -17.76
N GLU A 42 4.91 -2.41 -16.92
CA GLU A 42 4.73 -3.85 -17.12
C GLU A 42 3.67 -4.16 -18.20
N VAL A 43 4.01 -5.10 -19.10
CA VAL A 43 3.08 -5.63 -20.11
C VAL A 43 1.87 -6.24 -19.41
N GLU A 44 0.67 -5.95 -19.93
CA GLU A 44 -0.68 -6.16 -19.41
C GLU A 44 -1.00 -7.53 -18.74
N ASP A 45 -0.13 -8.55 -18.87
CA ASP A 45 -0.31 -9.91 -18.34
C ASP A 45 0.64 -10.29 -17.18
N ASN A 46 1.32 -9.33 -16.56
CA ASN A 46 2.09 -9.65 -15.36
C ASN A 46 1.18 -9.96 -14.16
N PHE A 47 1.54 -11.02 -13.44
CA PHE A 47 0.78 -11.62 -12.34
C PHE A 47 0.31 -10.61 -11.28
N ILE A 48 1.11 -9.56 -11.03
CA ILE A 48 0.80 -8.55 -10.02
C ILE A 48 -0.36 -7.66 -10.47
N THR A 49 -0.37 -7.18 -11.72
CA THR A 49 -1.47 -6.38 -12.28
C THR A 49 -2.79 -7.16 -12.28
N ARG A 50 -2.73 -8.47 -12.52
CA ARG A 50 -3.90 -9.38 -12.44
C ARG A 50 -4.40 -9.62 -11.01
N MET A 51 -3.52 -9.60 -10.02
CA MET A 51 -3.89 -9.72 -8.59
C MET A 51 -4.39 -8.41 -8.00
N CYS A 52 -3.93 -7.26 -8.50
CA CYS A 52 -4.26 -5.94 -7.96
C CYS A 52 -5.48 -5.30 -8.63
N GLY A 53 -6.24 -6.05 -9.43
CA GLY A 53 -7.37 -5.54 -10.21
C GLY A 53 -8.46 -4.83 -9.39
N ASN A 54 -8.47 -4.99 -8.05
CA ASN A 54 -9.38 -4.31 -7.12
C ASN A 54 -8.72 -3.22 -6.25
N GLY A 55 -7.46 -2.86 -6.53
CA GLY A 55 -6.77 -1.73 -5.92
C GLY A 55 -5.56 -2.10 -5.04
N LEU A 56 -4.79 -1.06 -4.75
CA LEU A 56 -3.63 -1.05 -3.85
C LEU A 56 -3.98 -0.27 -2.59
N ASP A 57 -3.70 -0.85 -1.42
CA ASP A 57 -3.74 -0.16 -0.14
C ASP A 57 -2.31 0.02 0.39
N ILE A 58 -1.92 1.26 0.66
CA ILE A 58 -0.63 1.58 1.28
C ILE A 58 -0.89 2.07 2.70
N ILE A 59 -0.39 1.30 3.67
CA ILE A 59 -0.58 1.56 5.09
C ILE A 59 0.76 1.96 5.69
N SER A 60 0.92 3.25 5.95
CA SER A 60 2.03 3.82 6.72
C SER A 60 1.82 3.54 8.21
N TRP A 61 2.53 2.55 8.73
CA TRP A 61 2.48 2.18 10.15
C TRP A 61 3.38 3.12 10.96
N PRO A 62 2.87 3.70 12.06
CA PRO A 62 3.61 4.67 12.85
C PRO A 62 4.83 4.06 13.54
N VAL A 63 5.84 4.88 13.81
CA VAL A 63 6.97 4.54 14.68
C VAL A 63 6.45 4.20 16.08
N LEU A 64 6.65 2.96 16.52
CA LEU A 64 6.30 2.54 17.87
C LEU A 64 7.30 3.14 18.85
N GLY A 65 6.81 3.86 19.86
CA GLY A 65 7.66 4.56 20.84
C GLY A 65 7.76 6.08 20.65
N ASP A 66 7.20 6.63 19.57
CA ASP A 66 7.07 8.07 19.42
C ASP A 66 6.02 8.60 20.42
N ILE A 67 6.42 9.54 21.27
CA ILE A 67 5.56 10.21 22.25
C ILE A 67 4.33 10.82 21.55
N ALA A 68 4.45 11.22 20.28
CA ALA A 68 3.35 11.75 19.48
C ALA A 68 2.28 10.71 19.14
N TRP A 69 2.60 9.42 19.07
CA TRP A 69 1.62 8.35 18.84
C TRP A 69 0.77 8.09 20.08
N PHE A 70 1.40 8.02 21.26
CA PHE A 70 0.71 7.81 22.55
C PHE A 70 -0.28 8.94 22.88
N LYS A 71 0.09 10.19 22.57
CA LYS A 71 -0.77 11.36 22.86
C LYS A 71 -2.05 11.44 22.03
N ASN A 72 -2.12 10.77 20.88
CA ASN A 72 -3.24 10.92 19.93
C ASN A 72 -4.20 9.72 19.90
N ASN A 73 -3.88 8.60 20.55
CA ASN A 73 -4.68 7.36 20.48
C ASN A 73 -5.15 6.83 21.84
N HIS A 74 -4.83 7.53 22.94
CA HIS A 74 -5.22 7.17 24.31
C HIS A 74 -5.61 8.41 25.15
N GLY A 75 -6.48 9.27 24.62
CA GLY A 75 -7.12 10.38 25.34
C GLY A 75 -8.62 10.16 25.45
#